data_AF-K7Z6N5-F1
#
_entry.id   AF-K7Z6N5-F1
#
_cell.length_a   1.000
_cell.length_b   1.000
_cell.length_c   1.000
_cell.angle_alpha   90.00
_cell.angle_beta   90.00
_cell.angle_gamma   90.00
#
_symmetry.space_group_name_H-M   'P 1'
#
loop_
_entity.id
_entity.type
_entity.pdbx_description
1 polymer ?
#
loop_
_entity_poly.entity_id
_entity_poly.type
_entity_poly.pdbx_seq_one_letter_code
_entity_poly.pdbx_strand_id
1 'polypeptide(L)'
;GETAEMPSVYEVGKYDVAGYCVGLVEKGSELPKFEQYEEGDLLISLPSTGLHCSGFNAILTALANHEIDLNQPSEFGDVSKSLGHNLAVPSRIYVLEVLQLLRSIKLKQSLTSLPGLIPNVARILPSKYEISLDFGDLKVPEVYGWLAGKLKLSANTLLDNLNCGIGMVLVVPKTFNDWKSIKGAKVLGVIKRKIAACPQKTQIDVKNFEEALEKYASKFGPLGENELLEPNYHDLQGSLIVNSEQRSELHIAQNGRRLTEVPKSFKDPILIMGTDGVGTKIQIAQQTGRNSTVGID
;
A
#
# COMPACT_ATOMS: atom_id res chain seq x y z
N GLY A 1 1.42 23.13 -1.88
CA GLY A 1 2.78 22.57 -1.94
C GLY A 1 3.74 23.66 -1.53
N GLU A 2 4.88 23.27 -1.01
CA GLU A 2 5.99 24.15 -0.63
C GLU A 2 7.28 23.47 -1.11
N THR A 3 8.33 24.24 -1.38
CA THR A 3 9.67 23.70 -1.64
C THR A 3 10.64 24.36 -0.67
N ALA A 4 11.40 23.55 0.07
CA ALA A 4 12.36 24.03 1.05
C ALA A 4 13.76 23.52 0.69
N GLU A 5 14.67 24.44 0.41
CA GLU A 5 16.09 24.14 0.18
C GLU A 5 16.83 24.15 1.52
N MET A 6 17.36 22.99 1.94
CA MET A 6 18.06 22.84 3.23
C MET A 6 19.45 22.20 3.05
N PRO A 7 20.46 22.95 2.58
CA PRO A 7 21.81 22.42 2.29
C PRO A 7 22.55 21.87 3.53
N SER A 8 22.14 22.26 4.74
CA SER A 8 22.69 21.73 6.00
C SER A 8 22.06 20.41 6.43
N VAL A 9 20.94 20.01 5.84
CA VAL A 9 20.16 18.81 6.21
C VAL A 9 20.29 17.72 5.14
N TYR A 10 20.28 18.09 3.86
CA TYR A 10 20.37 17.13 2.75
C TYR A 10 21.70 17.27 2.00
N GLU A 11 22.30 16.12 1.66
CA GLU A 11 23.44 16.06 0.75
C GLU A 11 23.05 16.51 -0.66
N VAL A 12 24.03 16.93 -1.46
CA VAL A 12 23.82 17.32 -2.86
C VAL A 12 23.15 16.18 -3.64
N GLY A 13 22.02 16.49 -4.28
CA GLY A 13 21.24 15.51 -5.05
C GLY A 13 20.21 14.72 -4.22
N LYS A 14 20.18 14.89 -2.89
CA LYS A 14 19.14 14.35 -2.02
C LYS A 14 18.06 15.41 -1.75
N TYR A 15 16.82 14.94 -1.66
CA TYR A 15 15.61 15.69 -1.38
C TYR A 15 14.61 14.77 -0.67
N ASP A 16 13.56 15.34 -0.11
CA ASP A 16 12.43 14.61 0.47
C ASP A 16 11.12 15.15 -0.09
N VAL A 17 10.08 14.33 -0.11
CA VAL A 17 8.76 14.67 -0.63
C VAL A 17 7.72 14.16 0.35
N ALA A 18 6.95 15.10 0.88
CA ALA A 18 5.81 14.83 1.72
C ALA A 18 4.55 15.39 1.06
N GLY A 19 3.50 14.57 1.03
CA GLY A 19 2.17 14.92 0.59
C GLY A 19 1.21 14.97 1.78
N TYR A 20 0.20 15.83 1.67
CA TYR A 20 -0.95 15.78 2.55
C TYR A 20 -2.23 15.82 1.72
N CYS A 21 -3.21 15.03 2.14
CA CYS A 21 -4.54 15.01 1.56
C CYS A 21 -5.57 15.34 2.64
N VAL A 22 -6.62 16.05 2.23
CA VAL A 22 -7.75 16.38 3.09
C VAL A 22 -9.01 15.85 2.42
N GLY A 23 -9.78 15.08 3.18
CA GLY A 23 -11.06 14.51 2.76
C GLY A 23 -12.18 14.92 3.69
N LEU A 24 -13.41 14.73 3.23
CA LEU A 24 -14.62 14.92 4.02
C LEU A 24 -15.46 13.65 3.94
N VAL A 25 -16.02 13.24 5.07
CA VAL A 25 -16.99 12.16 5.16
C VAL A 25 -18.20 12.63 5.96
N GLU A 26 -19.39 12.13 5.67
CA GLU A 26 -20.53 12.37 6.55
C GLU A 26 -20.42 11.53 7.81
N LYS A 27 -20.77 12.12 8.96
CA LYS A 27 -20.82 11.42 10.23
C LYS A 27 -21.68 10.14 10.15
N GLY A 28 -21.16 9.02 10.64
CA GLY A 28 -21.74 7.68 10.54
C GLY A 28 -21.35 6.89 9.28
N SER A 29 -20.67 7.53 8.32
CA SER A 29 -20.14 6.88 7.11
C SER A 29 -18.63 6.57 7.20
N GLU A 30 -18.02 6.80 8.36
CA GLU A 30 -16.61 6.52 8.60
C GLU A 30 -16.34 5.01 8.59
N LEU A 31 -15.11 4.65 8.26
CA LEU A 31 -14.59 3.28 8.29
C LEU A 31 -13.38 3.21 9.23
N PRO A 32 -13.08 2.05 9.86
CA PRO A 32 -13.79 0.77 9.80
C PRO A 32 -15.11 0.71 10.56
N LYS A 33 -16.01 -0.19 10.12
CA LYS A 33 -17.24 -0.58 10.83
C LYS A 33 -17.13 -2.01 11.37
N PHE A 34 -16.17 -2.25 12.27
CA PHE A 34 -15.91 -3.60 12.82
C PHE A 34 -17.13 -4.28 13.43
N GLU A 35 -18.05 -3.51 14.01
CA GLU A 35 -19.27 -4.07 14.61
C GLU A 35 -20.27 -4.60 13.59
N GLN A 36 -20.13 -4.23 12.32
CA GLN A 36 -20.93 -4.76 11.23
C GLN A 36 -20.33 -6.01 10.61
N TYR A 37 -19.13 -6.44 11.01
CA TYR A 37 -18.52 -7.65 10.45
C TYR A 37 -19.30 -8.89 10.85
N GLU A 38 -19.51 -9.76 9.89
CA GLU A 38 -20.26 -11.00 10.05
C GLU A 38 -19.52 -12.17 9.41
N GLU A 39 -19.83 -13.38 9.86
CA GLU A 39 -19.36 -14.59 9.21
C GLU A 39 -19.88 -14.68 7.77
N GLY A 40 -18.97 -14.99 6.85
CA GLY A 40 -19.22 -15.03 5.42
C GLY A 40 -18.89 -13.73 4.70
N ASP A 41 -18.59 -12.64 5.39
CA ASP A 41 -18.09 -11.42 4.75
C ASP A 41 -16.86 -11.71 3.88
N LEU A 42 -16.78 -11.02 2.75
CA LEU A 42 -15.76 -11.23 1.75
C LEU A 42 -14.64 -10.21 1.93
N LEU A 43 -13.41 -10.71 1.88
CA LEU A 43 -12.23 -9.89 1.72
C LEU A 43 -11.91 -9.80 0.23
N ILE A 44 -12.10 -8.62 -0.35
CA ILE A 44 -11.85 -8.37 -1.78
C ILE A 44 -10.49 -7.70 -1.94
N SER A 45 -9.65 -8.27 -2.78
CA SER A 45 -8.37 -7.70 -3.20
C SER A 45 -8.54 -6.85 -4.45
N LEU A 46 -7.84 -5.72 -4.49
CA LEU A 46 -7.65 -4.88 -5.67
C LEU A 46 -6.17 -5.01 -6.10
N PRO A 47 -5.89 -5.22 -7.40
CA PRO A 47 -4.54 -5.55 -7.82
C PRO A 47 -3.63 -4.31 -7.81
N SER A 48 -2.44 -4.48 -7.25
CA SER A 48 -1.37 -3.47 -7.27
C SER A 48 -0.73 -3.37 -8.65
N THR A 49 0.02 -2.28 -8.86
CA THR A 49 0.87 -2.07 -10.04
C THR A 49 2.29 -2.62 -9.84
N GLY A 50 2.57 -3.20 -8.67
CA GLY A 50 3.90 -3.62 -8.24
C GLY A 50 4.09 -3.33 -6.75
N LEU A 51 5.29 -2.89 -6.38
CA LEU A 51 5.69 -2.67 -4.99
C LEU A 51 4.94 -1.53 -4.28
N HIS A 52 4.24 -0.67 -5.02
CA HIS A 52 3.65 0.57 -4.49
C HIS A 52 4.72 1.36 -3.76
N CYS A 53 4.50 2.06 -2.65
CA CYS A 53 5.49 2.94 -1.99
C CYS A 53 6.19 2.33 -0.77
N SER A 54 6.01 1.03 -0.48
CA SER A 54 6.47 0.39 0.77
C SER A 54 7.62 -0.61 0.57
N GLY A 55 8.50 -0.76 1.58
CA GLY A 55 9.53 -1.81 1.63
C GLY A 55 10.80 -1.52 0.80
N PHE A 56 10.94 -0.31 0.27
CA PHE A 56 12.06 0.05 -0.60
C PHE A 56 13.39 0.11 0.12
N ASN A 57 13.41 0.45 1.41
CA ASN A 57 14.66 0.47 2.16
C ASN A 57 15.26 -0.95 2.29
N ALA A 58 14.45 -1.92 2.74
CA ALA A 58 14.86 -3.31 2.83
C ALA A 58 15.23 -3.87 1.44
N ILE A 59 14.45 -3.56 0.40
CA ILE A 59 14.76 -3.99 -0.98
C ILE A 59 16.10 -3.42 -1.45
N LEU A 60 16.34 -2.12 -1.30
CA LEU A 60 17.58 -1.49 -1.75
C LEU A 60 18.81 -2.01 -1.00
N THR A 61 18.67 -2.22 0.31
CA THR A 61 19.71 -2.84 1.12
C THR A 61 20.02 -4.26 0.64
N ALA A 62 18.98 -5.07 0.38
CA ALA A 62 19.16 -6.42 -0.12
C ALA A 62 19.81 -6.45 -1.52
N LEU A 63 19.42 -5.53 -2.41
CA LEU A 63 20.01 -5.39 -3.75
C LEU A 63 21.50 -5.02 -3.67
N ALA A 64 21.86 -4.06 -2.81
CA ALA A 64 23.25 -3.66 -2.61
C ALA A 64 24.10 -4.81 -2.07
N ASN A 65 23.58 -5.61 -1.13
CA ASN A 65 24.27 -6.79 -0.59
C ASN A 65 24.48 -7.90 -1.63
N HIS A 66 23.67 -7.92 -2.68
CA HIS A 66 23.82 -8.86 -3.81
C HIS A 66 24.54 -8.23 -5.02
N GLU A 67 25.12 -7.03 -4.85
CA GLU A 67 25.82 -6.29 -5.89
C GLU A 67 24.97 -6.05 -7.15
N ILE A 68 23.65 -5.90 -6.99
CA ILE A 68 22.71 -5.67 -8.09
C ILE A 68 22.56 -4.17 -8.34
N ASP A 69 22.98 -3.72 -9.53
CA ASP A 69 22.90 -2.33 -9.96
C ASP A 69 21.54 -1.99 -10.60
N LEU A 70 20.88 -0.95 -10.06
CA LEU A 70 19.58 -0.46 -10.52
C LEU A 70 19.58 0.08 -11.96
N ASN A 71 20.75 0.47 -12.48
CA ASN A 71 20.87 1.04 -13.82
C ASN A 71 20.96 -0.02 -14.93
N GLN A 72 21.18 -1.28 -14.56
CA GLN A 72 21.22 -2.38 -15.52
C GLN A 72 19.85 -2.61 -16.17
N PRO A 73 19.78 -3.17 -17.40
CA PRO A 73 18.53 -3.60 -18.01
C PRO A 73 17.75 -4.53 -17.08
N SER A 74 16.43 -4.32 -17.00
CA SER A 74 15.58 -5.11 -16.13
C SER A 74 15.35 -6.52 -16.67
N GLU A 75 15.33 -7.51 -15.78
CA GLU A 75 15.01 -8.90 -16.12
C GLU A 75 13.51 -9.23 -16.05
N PHE A 76 12.68 -8.30 -15.56
CA PHE A 76 11.23 -8.46 -15.45
C PHE A 76 10.49 -7.24 -16.01
N GLY A 77 9.21 -7.38 -16.35
CA GLY A 77 8.43 -6.26 -16.87
C GLY A 77 8.94 -5.77 -18.22
N ASP A 78 9.24 -4.46 -18.33
CA ASP A 78 9.77 -3.87 -19.57
C ASP A 78 11.29 -3.96 -19.61
N VAL A 79 11.81 -4.99 -20.30
CA VAL A 79 13.25 -5.28 -20.43
C VAL A 79 14.03 -4.20 -21.19
N SER A 80 13.35 -3.28 -21.89
CA SER A 80 14.00 -2.13 -22.52
C SER A 80 14.39 -1.03 -21.53
N LYS A 81 13.89 -1.11 -20.29
CA LYS A 81 14.12 -0.13 -19.22
C LYS A 81 15.06 -0.70 -18.16
N SER A 82 15.62 0.19 -17.35
CA SER A 82 16.47 -0.20 -16.23
C SER A 82 15.67 -0.89 -15.13
N LEU A 83 16.35 -1.68 -14.29
CA LEU A 83 15.77 -2.31 -13.11
C LEU A 83 15.08 -1.28 -12.20
N GLY A 84 15.76 -0.17 -11.91
CA GLY A 84 15.20 0.92 -11.11
C GLY A 84 13.90 1.48 -11.69
N HIS A 85 13.75 1.53 -13.01
CA HIS A 85 12.49 1.96 -13.64
C HIS A 85 11.33 1.01 -13.34
N ASN A 86 11.55 -0.29 -13.48
CA ASN A 86 10.50 -1.28 -13.23
C ASN A 86 10.19 -1.46 -11.74
N LEU A 87 11.15 -1.16 -10.85
CA LEU A 87 10.90 -1.09 -9.41
C LEU A 87 10.12 0.19 -9.02
N ALA A 88 10.38 1.31 -9.69
CA ALA A 88 9.75 2.61 -9.42
C ALA A 88 8.41 2.84 -10.16
N VAL A 89 7.70 1.77 -10.55
CA VAL A 89 6.36 1.90 -11.12
C VAL A 89 5.45 2.66 -10.15
N PRO A 90 4.72 3.70 -10.61
CA PRO A 90 3.83 4.48 -9.77
C PRO A 90 2.80 3.64 -9.00
N SER A 91 2.46 4.08 -7.79
CA SER A 91 1.41 3.46 -7.01
C SER A 91 0.07 3.63 -7.72
N ARG A 92 -0.83 2.66 -7.57
CA ARG A 92 -2.16 2.73 -8.18
C ARG A 92 -3.09 3.53 -7.29
N ILE A 93 -3.71 4.55 -7.86
CA ILE A 93 -4.72 5.38 -7.17
C ILE A 93 -6.10 4.70 -7.31
N TYR A 94 -6.71 4.31 -6.19
CA TYR A 94 -7.99 3.60 -6.15
C TYR A 94 -9.22 4.50 -5.89
N VAL A 95 -8.99 5.80 -5.68
CA VAL A 95 -10.00 6.73 -5.14
C VAL A 95 -11.32 6.69 -5.92
N LEU A 96 -11.27 6.80 -7.25
CA LEU A 96 -12.51 6.85 -8.06
C LEU A 96 -13.28 5.52 -8.04
N GLU A 97 -12.58 4.39 -8.09
CA GLU A 97 -13.19 3.06 -8.08
C GLU A 97 -13.84 2.77 -6.71
N VAL A 98 -13.19 3.16 -5.62
CA VAL A 98 -13.67 2.92 -4.25
C VAL A 98 -14.77 3.91 -3.85
N LEU A 99 -14.68 5.18 -4.27
CA LEU A 99 -15.74 6.17 -4.02
C LEU A 99 -17.08 5.74 -4.64
N GLN A 100 -17.07 5.05 -5.77
CA GLN A 100 -18.30 4.50 -6.37
C GLN A 100 -18.93 3.44 -5.46
N LEU A 101 -18.12 2.59 -4.82
CA LEU A 101 -18.60 1.58 -3.87
C LEU A 101 -19.06 2.17 -2.53
N LEU A 102 -18.39 3.23 -2.06
CA LEU A 102 -18.77 3.92 -0.82
C LEU A 102 -20.18 4.51 -0.90
N ARG A 103 -20.59 4.99 -2.08
CA ARG A 103 -21.94 5.54 -2.32
C ARG A 103 -23.06 4.51 -2.16
N SER A 104 -22.80 3.21 -2.29
CA SER A 104 -23.81 2.17 -2.07
C SER A 104 -23.93 1.69 -0.61
N ILE A 105 -23.24 2.36 0.34
CA ILE A 105 -23.39 2.28 1.81
C ILE A 105 -23.04 0.90 2.43
N LYS A 106 -22.55 -0.06 1.64
CA LYS A 106 -22.32 -1.44 2.10
C LYS A 106 -20.86 -1.80 2.37
N LEU A 107 -19.93 -0.86 2.18
CA LEU A 107 -18.52 -1.10 2.49
C LEU A 107 -18.31 -1.10 4.01
N LYS A 108 -17.76 -2.18 4.57
CA LYS A 108 -17.50 -2.30 6.02
C LYS A 108 -16.09 -1.85 6.39
N GLN A 109 -15.15 -1.98 5.45
CA GLN A 109 -13.79 -1.48 5.59
C GLN A 109 -13.09 -1.31 4.23
N SER A 110 -12.17 -0.35 4.17
CA SER A 110 -11.16 -0.23 3.12
C SER A 110 -9.79 -0.01 3.74
N LEU A 111 -8.77 -0.72 3.27
CA LEU A 111 -7.40 -0.55 3.71
C LEU A 111 -6.46 -0.56 2.50
N THR A 112 -5.72 0.53 2.31
CA THR A 112 -4.56 0.57 1.41
C THR A 112 -3.43 -0.23 2.05
N SER A 113 -2.84 -1.18 1.33
CA SER A 113 -1.76 -2.01 1.88
C SER A 113 -0.48 -1.19 2.04
N LEU A 114 -0.01 -0.96 3.27
CA LEU A 114 1.29 -0.33 3.54
C LEU A 114 1.92 -0.91 4.83
N PRO A 115 3.22 -1.22 4.84
CA PRO A 115 3.87 -2.44 4.31
C PRO A 115 3.29 -3.77 4.84
N GLY A 116 3.48 -4.86 4.07
CA GLY A 116 3.13 -6.22 4.48
C GLY A 116 1.66 -6.57 4.37
N LEU A 117 1.30 -7.58 3.58
CA LEU A 117 -0.09 -8.01 3.48
C LEU A 117 -0.62 -8.57 4.80
N ILE A 118 0.13 -9.45 5.46
CA ILE A 118 -0.35 -10.16 6.66
C ILE A 118 -0.53 -9.23 7.86
N PRO A 119 0.43 -8.34 8.21
CA PRO A 119 0.21 -7.36 9.26
C PRO A 119 -0.99 -6.44 9.00
N ASN A 120 -1.21 -6.07 7.74
CA ASN A 120 -2.34 -5.22 7.35
C ASN A 120 -3.69 -5.94 7.45
N VAL A 121 -3.77 -7.19 7.00
CA VAL A 121 -4.99 -8.00 7.18
C VAL A 121 -5.27 -8.21 8.68
N ALA A 122 -4.25 -8.43 9.50
CA ALA A 122 -4.40 -8.58 10.95
C ALA A 122 -4.99 -7.31 11.61
N ARG A 123 -4.59 -6.11 11.17
CA ARG A 123 -5.13 -4.83 11.67
C ARG A 123 -6.62 -4.64 11.40
N ILE A 124 -7.15 -5.25 10.35
CA ILE A 124 -8.56 -5.11 9.96
C ILE A 124 -9.43 -6.34 10.27
N LEU A 125 -8.87 -7.34 10.93
CA LEU A 125 -9.56 -8.58 11.28
C LEU A 125 -9.74 -8.69 12.80
N PRO A 126 -10.95 -8.42 13.33
CA PRO A 126 -11.23 -8.57 14.76
C PRO A 126 -10.90 -9.96 15.30
N SER A 127 -10.40 -10.06 16.54
CA SER A 127 -9.90 -11.29 17.18
C SER A 127 -10.88 -12.47 17.21
N LYS A 128 -12.18 -12.20 17.16
CA LYS A 128 -13.27 -13.20 17.09
C LYS A 128 -13.42 -13.89 15.74
N TYR A 129 -12.69 -13.43 14.72
CA TYR A 129 -12.74 -13.93 13.36
C TYR A 129 -11.39 -14.51 12.92
N GLU A 130 -11.44 -15.45 11.98
CA GLU A 130 -10.31 -16.00 11.24
C GLU A 130 -10.55 -15.89 9.73
N ILE A 131 -9.49 -15.95 8.94
CA ILE A 131 -9.58 -15.91 7.47
C ILE A 131 -8.51 -16.78 6.82
N SER A 132 -8.85 -17.38 5.68
CA SER A 132 -7.91 -18.06 4.78
C SER A 132 -7.82 -17.24 3.50
N LEU A 133 -6.64 -16.71 3.20
CA LEU A 133 -6.30 -15.92 2.02
C LEU A 133 -5.86 -16.88 0.91
N ASP A 134 -6.54 -16.86 -0.23
CA ASP A 134 -6.30 -17.77 -1.33
C ASP A 134 -5.76 -17.01 -2.56
N PHE A 135 -4.56 -17.37 -2.98
CA PHE A 135 -3.89 -16.80 -4.15
C PHE A 135 -4.08 -17.57 -5.46
N GLY A 136 -4.88 -18.64 -5.47
CA GLY A 136 -5.03 -19.51 -6.64
C GLY A 136 -5.52 -18.79 -7.90
N ASP A 137 -6.40 -17.80 -7.75
CA ASP A 137 -6.95 -16.99 -8.86
C ASP A 137 -6.27 -15.61 -9.01
N LEU A 138 -5.24 -15.33 -8.21
CA LEU A 138 -4.57 -14.03 -8.17
C LEU A 138 -3.33 -14.03 -9.05
N LYS A 139 -3.18 -12.95 -9.82
CA LYS A 139 -1.97 -12.71 -10.60
C LYS A 139 -0.96 -11.97 -9.72
N VAL A 140 0.03 -12.69 -9.21
CA VAL A 140 1.19 -12.10 -8.54
C VAL A 140 2.07 -11.40 -9.60
N PRO A 141 2.37 -10.09 -9.45
CA PRO A 141 3.28 -9.39 -10.36
C PRO A 141 4.68 -10.02 -10.41
N GLU A 142 5.32 -9.99 -11.58
CA GLU A 142 6.61 -10.66 -11.82
C GLU A 142 7.75 -10.17 -10.91
N VAL A 143 7.68 -8.92 -10.45
CA VAL A 143 8.64 -8.33 -9.49
C VAL A 143 8.77 -9.17 -8.21
N TYR A 144 7.70 -9.79 -7.71
CA TYR A 144 7.79 -10.63 -6.50
C TYR A 144 8.53 -11.94 -6.77
N GLY A 145 8.27 -12.57 -7.91
CA GLY A 145 9.03 -13.75 -8.33
C GLY A 145 10.50 -13.42 -8.57
N TRP A 146 10.78 -12.26 -9.15
CA TRP A 146 12.15 -11.78 -9.34
C TRP A 146 12.86 -11.53 -8.00
N LEU A 147 12.23 -10.83 -7.05
CA LEU A 147 12.78 -10.61 -5.70
C LEU A 147 13.01 -11.95 -4.99
N ALA A 148 12.03 -12.84 -5.01
CA ALA A 148 12.14 -14.17 -4.40
C ALA A 148 13.32 -14.99 -4.97
N GLY A 149 13.43 -15.07 -6.30
CA GLY A 149 14.45 -15.87 -6.95
C GLY A 149 15.87 -15.27 -6.88
N LYS A 150 16.00 -13.96 -7.07
CA LYS A 150 17.30 -13.25 -7.07
C LYS A 150 17.86 -13.00 -5.69
N LEU A 151 17.01 -12.61 -4.74
CA LEU A 151 17.41 -12.30 -3.36
C LEU A 151 17.23 -13.49 -2.41
N LYS A 152 16.79 -14.65 -2.94
CA LYS A 152 16.55 -15.89 -2.18
C LYS A 152 15.58 -15.69 -1.02
N LEU A 153 14.53 -14.89 -1.23
CA LEU A 153 13.54 -14.59 -0.19
C LEU A 153 12.52 -15.71 -0.06
N SER A 154 12.04 -15.92 1.18
CA SER A 154 10.92 -16.81 1.45
C SER A 154 9.58 -16.18 1.08
N ALA A 155 8.56 -17.02 0.86
CA ALA A 155 7.19 -16.55 0.62
C ALA A 155 6.65 -15.74 1.81
N ASN A 156 6.92 -16.19 3.04
CA ASN A 156 6.50 -15.50 4.28
C ASN A 156 7.16 -14.12 4.38
N THR A 157 8.46 -14.02 4.09
CA THR A 157 9.18 -12.73 4.05
C THR A 157 8.47 -11.72 3.16
N LEU A 158 8.02 -12.13 1.97
CA LEU A 158 7.32 -11.24 1.05
C LEU A 158 5.94 -10.84 1.59
N LEU A 159 5.18 -11.80 2.13
CA LEU A 159 3.85 -11.56 2.70
C LEU A 159 3.87 -10.63 3.92
N ASP A 160 4.91 -10.71 4.73
CA ASP A 160 5.08 -9.92 5.95
C ASP A 160 5.57 -8.50 5.66
N ASN A 161 6.32 -8.30 4.58
CA ASN A 161 6.98 -7.02 4.30
C ASN A 161 6.38 -6.26 3.10
N LEU A 162 5.77 -6.95 2.14
CA LEU A 162 5.30 -6.37 0.88
C LEU A 162 3.82 -6.68 0.60
N ASN A 163 3.25 -5.93 -0.35
CA ASN A 163 1.83 -6.05 -0.71
C ASN A 163 1.49 -7.29 -1.56
N CYS A 164 2.50 -7.98 -2.12
CA CYS A 164 2.37 -9.23 -2.86
C CYS A 164 1.35 -9.22 -4.02
N GLY A 165 1.16 -8.07 -4.68
CA GLY A 165 0.24 -7.92 -5.81
C GLY A 165 -1.13 -7.38 -5.43
N ILE A 166 -1.39 -7.13 -4.16
CA ILE A 166 -2.67 -6.63 -3.64
C ILE A 166 -2.42 -5.23 -3.11
N GLY A 167 -2.88 -4.20 -3.82
CA GLY A 167 -2.60 -2.81 -3.40
C GLY A 167 -3.67 -2.23 -2.47
N MET A 168 -4.86 -2.82 -2.45
CA MET A 168 -5.92 -2.44 -1.52
C MET A 168 -6.80 -3.65 -1.21
N VAL A 169 -7.32 -3.68 0.02
CA VAL A 169 -8.24 -4.69 0.49
C VAL A 169 -9.54 -4.04 0.98
N LEU A 170 -10.67 -4.63 0.59
CA LEU A 170 -12.01 -4.21 0.99
C LEU A 170 -12.70 -5.33 1.77
N VAL A 171 -13.44 -4.99 2.84
CA VAL A 171 -14.34 -5.93 3.50
C VAL A 171 -15.78 -5.57 3.16
N VAL A 172 -16.49 -6.54 2.57
CA VAL A 172 -17.86 -6.35 2.08
C VAL A 172 -18.78 -7.49 2.50
N PRO A 173 -20.10 -7.25 2.61
CA PRO A 173 -21.08 -8.32 2.80
C PRO A 173 -21.00 -9.37 1.70
N LYS A 174 -21.25 -10.65 2.04
CA LYS A 174 -21.34 -11.75 1.04
C LYS A 174 -22.32 -11.53 -0.10
N THR A 175 -23.33 -10.69 0.12
CA THR A 175 -24.37 -10.35 -0.87
C THR A 175 -23.97 -9.16 -1.74
N PHE A 176 -22.89 -8.44 -1.40
CA PHE A 176 -22.44 -7.27 -2.15
C PHE A 176 -21.65 -7.71 -3.38
N ASN A 177 -22.06 -7.24 -4.56
CA ASN A 177 -21.47 -7.64 -5.84
C ASN A 177 -20.89 -6.45 -6.63
N ASP A 178 -21.14 -5.20 -6.23
CA ASP A 178 -20.71 -4.02 -7.00
C ASP A 178 -19.19 -3.93 -7.13
N TRP A 179 -18.44 -4.55 -6.21
CA TRP A 179 -16.98 -4.66 -6.30
C TRP A 179 -16.50 -5.34 -7.59
N LYS A 180 -17.35 -6.16 -8.25
CA LYS A 180 -17.06 -6.78 -9.55
C LYS A 180 -16.91 -5.76 -10.69
N SER A 181 -17.39 -4.52 -10.50
CA SER A 181 -17.16 -3.42 -11.45
C SER A 181 -15.69 -2.98 -11.48
N ILE A 182 -14.93 -3.23 -10.41
CA ILE A 182 -13.52 -2.88 -10.33
C ILE A 182 -12.70 -3.89 -11.10
N LYS A 183 -11.96 -3.41 -12.11
CA LYS A 183 -11.18 -4.27 -13.00
C LYS A 183 -10.07 -4.98 -12.21
N GLY A 184 -10.10 -6.31 -12.28
CA GLY A 184 -9.12 -7.18 -11.66
C GLY A 184 -9.34 -7.42 -10.16
N ALA A 185 -10.43 -6.90 -9.57
CA ALA A 185 -10.79 -7.23 -8.21
C ALA A 185 -11.18 -8.70 -8.06
N LYS A 186 -10.76 -9.33 -6.96
CA LYS A 186 -10.95 -10.76 -6.70
C LYS A 186 -11.25 -11.01 -5.23
N VAL A 187 -12.05 -12.04 -4.95
CA VAL A 187 -12.21 -12.52 -3.58
C VAL A 187 -10.87 -13.12 -3.14
N LEU A 188 -10.25 -12.52 -2.13
CA LEU A 188 -9.02 -13.01 -1.51
C LEU A 188 -9.33 -14.00 -0.40
N GLY A 189 -10.43 -13.80 0.33
CA GLY A 189 -10.79 -14.70 1.41
C GLY A 189 -12.20 -14.46 1.93
N VAL A 190 -12.65 -15.37 2.80
CA VAL A 190 -13.97 -15.30 3.45
C VAL A 190 -13.77 -15.33 4.95
N ILE A 191 -14.32 -14.33 5.65
CA ILE A 191 -14.26 -14.18 7.09
C ILE A 191 -15.09 -15.28 7.76
N LYS A 192 -14.50 -16.00 8.72
CA LYS A 192 -15.14 -17.06 9.50
C LYS A 192 -15.04 -16.76 11.00
N ARG A 193 -15.97 -17.25 11.81
CA ARG A 193 -15.85 -17.17 13.28
C ARG A 193 -14.73 -18.10 13.74
N LYS A 194 -13.87 -17.58 14.61
CA LYS A 194 -12.82 -18.38 15.23
C LYS A 194 -13.44 -19.37 16.21
N ILE A 195 -13.13 -20.65 16.05
CA ILE A 195 -13.59 -21.71 16.96
C ILE A 195 -12.58 -21.79 18.12
N ALA A 196 -13.05 -21.57 19.36
CA ALA A 196 -12.21 -21.49 20.56
C ALA A 196 -11.40 -22.77 20.89
N ALA A 197 -11.66 -23.89 20.20
CA ALA A 197 -11.11 -25.20 20.51
C ALA A 197 -9.71 -25.49 19.92
N CYS A 198 -9.12 -24.59 19.11
CA CYS A 198 -7.80 -24.80 18.50
C CYS A 198 -6.82 -23.66 18.84
N PRO A 199 -6.02 -23.77 19.92
CA PRO A 199 -5.00 -22.79 20.30
C PRO A 199 -3.87 -22.63 19.27
N GLN A 200 -3.67 -23.61 18.38
CA GLN A 200 -2.54 -23.68 17.46
C GLN A 200 -2.80 -23.09 16.07
N LYS A 201 -4.04 -22.70 15.74
CA LYS A 201 -4.36 -22.17 14.41
C LYS A 201 -4.17 -20.63 14.39
N THR A 202 -3.34 -20.16 13.48
CA THR A 202 -3.17 -18.73 13.21
C THR A 202 -4.50 -18.11 12.79
N GLN A 203 -4.72 -16.84 13.15
CA GLN A 203 -5.94 -16.11 12.79
C GLN A 203 -6.05 -15.91 11.26
N ILE A 204 -4.90 -15.87 10.60
CA ILE A 204 -4.76 -15.70 9.16
C ILE A 204 -3.98 -16.92 8.64
N ASP A 205 -4.56 -17.58 7.66
CA ASP A 205 -3.98 -18.69 6.91
C ASP A 205 -3.80 -18.25 5.45
N VAL A 206 -2.73 -18.67 4.79
CA VAL A 206 -2.45 -18.30 3.40
C VAL A 206 -2.29 -19.56 2.57
N LYS A 207 -2.97 -19.62 1.44
CA LYS A 207 -2.97 -20.75 0.52
C LYS A 207 -2.54 -20.32 -0.87
N ASN A 208 -1.87 -21.24 -1.57
CA ASN A 208 -1.51 -21.12 -2.98
C ASN A 208 -0.55 -19.96 -3.31
N PHE A 209 -0.04 -19.23 -2.30
CA PHE A 209 0.84 -18.08 -2.55
C PHE A 209 2.24 -18.54 -2.93
N GLU A 210 2.80 -19.50 -2.19
CA GLU A 210 4.14 -20.03 -2.47
C GLU A 210 4.18 -20.71 -3.84
N GLU A 211 3.19 -21.54 -4.16
CA GLU A 211 3.08 -22.19 -5.47
C GLU A 211 2.89 -21.18 -6.61
N ALA A 212 2.10 -20.12 -6.38
CA ALA A 212 1.96 -19.03 -7.34
C ALA A 212 3.29 -18.27 -7.52
N LEU A 213 4.02 -18.03 -6.44
CA LEU A 213 5.30 -17.32 -6.43
C LEU A 213 6.40 -18.12 -7.13
N GLU A 214 6.52 -19.42 -6.84
CA GLU A 214 7.47 -20.36 -7.46
C GLU A 214 7.35 -20.37 -8.99
N LYS A 215 6.11 -20.35 -9.50
CA LYS A 215 5.85 -20.30 -10.94
C LYS A 215 6.52 -19.09 -11.60
N TYR A 216 6.51 -17.92 -10.96
CA TYR A 216 7.16 -16.71 -11.48
C TYR A 216 8.66 -16.67 -11.15
N ALA A 217 9.05 -17.13 -9.96
CA ALA A 217 10.43 -17.15 -9.50
C ALA A 217 11.31 -18.12 -10.30
N SER A 218 10.74 -19.22 -10.84
CA SER A 218 11.45 -20.24 -11.62
C SER A 218 12.34 -19.70 -12.75
N LYS A 219 12.00 -18.52 -13.32
CA LYS A 219 12.80 -17.84 -14.35
C LYS A 219 14.08 -17.18 -13.82
N PHE A 220 14.10 -16.85 -12.53
CA PHE A 220 15.13 -16.03 -11.89
C PHE A 220 15.95 -16.82 -10.85
N GLY A 221 15.40 -17.93 -10.34
CA GLY A 221 16.05 -18.85 -9.42
C GLY A 221 15.05 -19.44 -8.41
N PRO A 222 15.44 -20.48 -7.65
CA PRO A 222 14.61 -20.98 -6.56
C PRO A 222 14.45 -19.93 -5.46
N LEU A 223 13.35 -20.03 -4.72
CA LEU A 223 13.15 -19.36 -3.44
C LEU A 223 14.26 -19.75 -2.46
N GLY A 224 14.40 -18.98 -1.39
CA GLY A 224 15.29 -19.32 -0.29
C GLY A 224 14.72 -18.90 1.04
N GLU A 225 15.61 -18.74 2.02
CA GLU A 225 15.25 -18.46 3.42
C GLU A 225 15.65 -17.05 3.85
N ASN A 226 16.10 -16.20 2.92
CA ASN A 226 16.50 -14.83 3.27
C ASN A 226 15.30 -13.99 3.71
N GLU A 227 15.56 -13.10 4.65
CA GLU A 227 14.61 -12.13 5.17
C GLU A 227 14.88 -10.72 4.60
N LEU A 228 13.81 -9.92 4.51
CA LEU A 228 13.90 -8.49 4.24
C LEU A 228 13.96 -7.78 5.58
N LEU A 229 15.16 -7.37 5.97
CA LEU A 229 15.37 -6.63 7.20
C LEU A 229 15.05 -5.16 6.97
N GLU A 230 13.89 -4.71 7.45
CA GLU A 230 13.63 -3.28 7.65
C GLU A 230 14.34 -2.85 8.94
N PRO A 231 15.21 -1.84 8.92
CA PRO A 231 15.73 -1.27 10.16
C PRO A 231 14.56 -0.66 10.94
N ASN A 232 14.46 -0.95 12.24
CA ASN A 232 13.45 -0.38 13.11
C ASN A 232 13.67 1.14 13.25
N TYR A 233 13.05 1.94 12.39
CA TYR A 233 12.96 3.40 12.55
C TYR A 233 11.70 3.77 13.35
N HIS A 234 11.52 3.17 14.51
CA HIS A 234 10.70 3.77 15.55
C HIS A 234 11.59 4.78 16.27
N ASP A 235 11.53 6.05 15.85
CA ASP A 235 11.75 7.27 16.67
C ASP A 235 12.30 8.43 15.84
N LEU A 236 11.49 9.02 14.95
CA LEU A 236 11.69 10.41 14.50
C LEU A 236 10.34 11.09 14.31
N GLN A 237 9.75 11.55 15.41
CA GLN A 237 8.72 12.60 15.38
C GLN A 237 9.41 13.97 15.47
N GLY A 238 9.45 14.67 14.35
CA GLY A 238 9.81 16.09 14.28
C GLY A 238 8.61 16.92 13.86
N SER A 239 8.45 18.10 14.45
CA SER A 239 7.44 19.08 14.07
C SER A 239 7.88 19.91 12.87
N LEU A 240 7.01 20.04 11.86
CA LEU A 240 7.26 20.84 10.65
C LEU A 240 6.64 22.23 10.77
N ILE A 241 7.37 23.24 10.32
CA ILE A 241 6.91 24.60 10.05
C ILE A 241 6.62 24.69 8.54
N VAL A 242 5.46 25.23 8.17
CA VAL A 242 5.00 25.31 6.77
C VAL A 242 4.70 26.77 6.41
N ASN A 243 5.32 27.28 5.34
CA ASN A 243 4.81 28.42 4.56
C ASN A 243 4.15 27.89 3.28
N SER A 244 3.33 28.71 2.62
CA SER A 244 2.51 28.25 1.49
C SER A 244 2.09 29.37 0.53
N GLU A 245 1.99 29.05 -0.77
CA GLU A 245 1.42 29.91 -1.83
C GLU A 245 -0.12 29.92 -1.86
N GLN A 246 -0.69 30.92 -2.55
CA GLN A 246 -2.12 31.25 -2.60
C GLN A 246 -2.87 30.56 -3.75
N ARG A 247 -4.14 30.19 -3.49
CA ARG A 247 -5.14 29.72 -4.46
C ARG A 247 -6.43 30.54 -4.35
N SER A 248 -7.18 30.62 -5.43
CA SER A 248 -8.37 31.47 -5.61
C SER A 248 -9.58 31.11 -4.75
N GLU A 249 -9.66 29.86 -4.29
CA GLU A 249 -10.81 29.29 -3.57
C GLU A 249 -10.70 29.38 -2.03
N LEU A 250 -9.73 30.14 -1.52
CA LEU A 250 -9.42 30.25 -0.09
C LEU A 250 -10.01 31.54 0.52
N HIS A 251 -10.70 31.42 1.64
CA HIS A 251 -11.02 32.57 2.48
C HIS A 251 -9.87 32.83 3.46
N ILE A 252 -9.49 34.10 3.63
CA ILE A 252 -8.47 34.51 4.60
C ILE A 252 -9.18 35.27 5.73
N ALA A 253 -9.11 34.72 6.95
CA ALA A 253 -9.59 35.39 8.15
C ALA A 253 -8.74 36.62 8.46
N GLN A 254 -9.28 37.57 9.23
CA GLN A 254 -8.59 38.83 9.56
C GLN A 254 -7.23 38.64 10.26
N ASN A 255 -6.99 37.47 10.87
CA ASN A 255 -5.70 37.10 11.49
C ASN A 255 -4.75 36.34 10.53
N GLY A 256 -5.03 36.34 9.22
CA GLY A 256 -4.21 35.68 8.20
C GLY A 256 -4.40 34.16 8.12
N ARG A 257 -5.30 33.57 8.92
CA ARG A 257 -5.57 32.12 8.84
C ARG A 257 -6.45 31.79 7.64
N ARG A 258 -6.10 30.69 6.95
CA ARG A 258 -6.84 30.16 5.81
C ARG A 258 -8.05 29.37 6.29
N LEU A 259 -9.20 29.64 5.70
CA LEU A 259 -10.46 28.94 5.94
C LEU A 259 -10.96 28.38 4.61
N THR A 260 -11.39 27.12 4.64
CA THR A 260 -12.03 26.44 3.51
C THR A 260 -13.49 26.21 3.87
N GLU A 261 -14.42 26.66 3.02
CA GLU A 261 -15.85 26.39 3.21
C GLU A 261 -16.16 24.93 2.86
N VAL A 262 -16.92 24.25 3.72
CA VAL A 262 -17.41 22.90 3.43
C VAL A 262 -18.63 23.02 2.48
N PRO A 263 -18.70 22.25 1.38
CA PRO A 263 -19.84 22.30 0.49
C PRO A 263 -21.17 22.07 1.23
N LYS A 264 -22.18 22.89 0.92
CA LYS A 264 -23.52 22.83 1.54
C LYS A 264 -24.26 21.50 1.36
N SER A 265 -23.77 20.62 0.49
CA SER A 265 -24.31 19.27 0.29
C SER A 265 -24.03 18.33 1.47
N PHE A 266 -23.05 18.62 2.31
CA PHE A 266 -22.76 17.83 3.51
C PHE A 266 -23.61 18.29 4.69
N LYS A 267 -24.24 17.36 5.39
CA LYS A 267 -25.10 17.67 6.54
C LYS A 267 -24.35 17.79 7.87
N ASP A 268 -23.46 16.84 8.15
CA ASP A 268 -22.61 16.81 9.36
C ASP A 268 -21.22 16.26 8.97
N PRO A 269 -20.38 17.11 8.35
CA PRO A 269 -19.10 16.69 7.77
C PRO A 269 -18.04 16.47 8.86
N ILE A 270 -17.36 15.33 8.78
CA ILE A 270 -16.12 15.06 9.50
C ILE A 270 -14.95 15.28 8.57
N LEU A 271 -13.98 16.06 9.05
CA LEU A 271 -12.72 16.28 8.38
C LEU A 271 -11.80 15.08 8.59
N ILE A 272 -11.29 14.53 7.49
CA ILE A 272 -10.25 13.50 7.51
C ILE A 272 -8.98 14.12 6.95
N MET A 273 -7.87 13.93 7.66
CA MET A 273 -6.54 14.32 7.21
C MET A 273 -5.67 13.08 7.06
N GLY A 274 -5.01 12.96 5.91
CA GLY A 274 -3.96 11.98 5.67
C GLY A 274 -2.66 12.70 5.37
N THR A 275 -1.58 12.26 6.00
CA THR A 275 -0.21 12.68 5.67
C THR A 275 0.52 11.46 5.18
N ASP A 276 1.13 11.54 4.02
CA ASP A 276 1.97 10.45 3.50
C ASP A 276 3.31 11.01 3.02
N GLY A 277 4.37 10.29 3.32
CA GLY A 277 5.69 10.55 2.75
C GLY A 277 5.88 9.67 1.54
N VAL A 278 6.53 10.15 0.49
CA VAL A 278 6.81 9.29 -0.69
C VAL A 278 7.77 8.13 -0.34
N GLY A 279 8.41 8.21 0.84
CA GLY A 279 9.22 7.15 1.41
C GLY A 279 10.50 6.92 0.62
N THR A 280 11.08 5.73 0.76
CA THR A 280 12.39 5.40 0.18
C THR A 280 12.41 5.28 -1.33
N LYS A 281 11.24 5.36 -2.01
CA LYS A 281 11.17 5.53 -3.47
C LYS A 281 11.96 6.74 -3.96
N ILE A 282 12.02 7.78 -3.14
CA ILE A 282 12.83 8.96 -3.40
C ILE A 282 14.30 8.60 -3.59
N GLN A 283 14.82 7.64 -2.82
CA GLN A 283 16.20 7.18 -2.96
C GLN A 283 16.44 6.55 -4.33
N ILE A 284 15.49 5.79 -4.87
CA ILE A 284 15.57 5.27 -6.25
C ILE A 284 15.56 6.40 -7.26
N ALA A 285 14.62 7.34 -7.13
CA ALA A 285 14.51 8.46 -8.05
C ALA A 285 15.80 9.30 -8.08
N GLN A 286 16.41 9.52 -6.92
CA GLN A 286 17.71 10.21 -6.79
C GLN A 286 18.85 9.43 -7.44
N GLN A 287 18.98 8.14 -7.13
CA GLN A 287 20.02 7.28 -7.69
C GLN A 287 19.91 7.13 -9.21
N THR A 288 18.69 7.20 -9.75
CA THR A 288 18.43 7.02 -11.19
C THR A 288 18.24 8.34 -11.96
N GLY A 289 18.20 9.49 -11.27
CA GLY A 289 17.90 10.80 -11.86
C GLY A 289 16.49 10.94 -12.43
N ARG A 290 15.53 10.08 -12.04
CA ARG A 290 14.17 10.00 -12.61
C ARG A 290 13.11 10.44 -11.60
N ASN A 291 12.84 11.74 -11.58
CA ASN A 291 11.98 12.35 -10.57
C ASN A 291 10.50 12.50 -11.00
N SER A 292 10.18 12.30 -12.28
CA SER A 292 8.87 12.65 -12.86
C SER A 292 7.67 11.82 -12.35
N THR A 293 7.93 10.70 -11.67
CA THR A 293 6.90 9.77 -11.17
C THR A 293 6.86 9.68 -9.64
N VAL A 294 7.69 10.47 -8.95
CA VAL A 294 7.81 10.50 -7.49
C VAL A 294 6.57 11.18 -6.89
N GLY A 295 5.96 10.56 -5.87
CA GLY A 295 4.82 11.11 -5.14
C GLY A 295 3.48 11.02 -5.84
N ILE A 296 3.39 10.21 -6.90
CA ILE A 296 2.11 9.76 -7.45
C ILE A 296 1.66 8.55 -6.62
N ASP A 297 0.99 8.83 -5.49
CA ASP A 297 0.48 7.87 -4.52
C ASP A 297 -1.00 8.12 -4.18
#